data_AF-A0A7M3YW03-F1
#
_entry.id   AF-A0A7M3YW03-F1
#
_cell.length_a   1.000
_cell.length_b   1.000
_cell.length_c   1.000
_cell.angle_alpha   90.00
_cell.angle_beta   90.00
_cell.angle_gamma   90.00
#
_symmetry.space_group_name_H-M   'P 1'
#
loop_
_entity.id
_entity.type
_entity.pdbx_description
1 polymer ?
#
loop_
_entity_poly.entity_id
_entity_poly.type
_entity_poly.pdbx_seq_one_letter_code
_entity_poly.pdbx_strand_id
1 'polypeptide(L)'
;VDPTTSPGAGRTDENLPYPLSPNGSMRNIAGICDATGLVFGLMPHPEAIYARWLHPMHTRQAINDSTDGLDGWEGEGLQLFRNAVEYVKQRS
;
A
#
# COMPACT_ATOMS: atom_id res chain seq x y z
N VAL A 1 -0.24 7.05 -0.67
CA VAL A 1 -0.33 8.46 -1.14
C VAL A 1 0.55 9.28 -0.23
N ASP A 2 1.55 9.95 -0.78
CA ASP A 2 2.38 10.83 0.03
C ASP A 2 1.54 12.06 0.44
N PRO A 3 1.31 12.30 1.75
CA PRO A 3 0.49 13.42 2.21
C PRO A 3 1.08 14.79 1.84
N THR A 4 2.34 14.84 1.43
CA THR A 4 3.01 16.07 0.96
C THR A 4 2.74 16.38 -0.52
N THR A 5 2.20 15.43 -1.28
CA THR A 5 1.88 15.62 -2.70
C THR A 5 0.57 16.40 -2.86
N SER A 6 0.58 17.45 -3.69
CA SER A 6 -0.63 18.24 -3.97
C SER A 6 -1.72 17.39 -4.65
N PRO A 7 -3.01 17.55 -4.27
CA PRO A 7 -4.11 16.81 -4.90
C PRO A 7 -4.10 16.96 -6.43
N GLY A 8 -4.12 15.83 -7.14
CA GLY A 8 -4.12 15.79 -8.60
C GLY A 8 -2.73 15.83 -9.26
N ALA A 9 -1.66 16.05 -8.50
CA ALA A 9 -0.30 15.88 -9.01
C ALA A 9 -0.06 14.41 -9.43
N GLY A 10 0.61 14.21 -10.56
CA GLY A 10 0.86 12.88 -11.14
C GLY A 10 -0.28 12.29 -11.98
N ARG A 11 -1.41 13.00 -12.15
CA ARG A 11 -2.45 12.60 -13.10
C ARG A 11 -1.95 12.78 -14.53
N THR A 12 -1.89 11.70 -15.28
CA THR A 12 -1.52 11.68 -16.70
C THR A 12 -2.39 10.67 -17.44
N ASP A 13 -2.70 10.97 -18.71
CA ASP A 13 -3.34 10.02 -19.62
C ASP A 13 -2.30 9.15 -20.37
N GLU A 14 -1.00 9.42 -20.19
CA GLU A 14 0.07 8.56 -20.67
C GLU A 14 0.09 7.23 -19.90
N ASN A 15 0.04 6.12 -20.64
CA ASN A 15 0.02 4.79 -20.05
C ASN A 15 1.44 4.33 -19.68
N LEU A 16 1.63 3.86 -18.45
CA LEU A 16 2.91 3.29 -18.03
C LEU A 16 3.10 1.90 -18.65
N PRO A 17 4.32 1.56 -19.09
CA PRO A 17 4.60 0.25 -19.68
C PRO A 17 4.59 -0.85 -18.62
N TYR A 18 4.33 -2.09 -19.05
CA TYR A 18 4.61 -3.27 -18.22
C TYR A 18 6.12 -3.36 -17.92
N PRO A 19 6.56 -3.67 -16.69
CA PRO A 19 5.76 -4.13 -15.54
C PRO A 19 5.31 -3.03 -14.56
N LEU A 20 5.55 -1.74 -14.84
CA LEU A 20 5.23 -0.63 -13.92
C LEU A 20 3.72 -0.49 -13.70
N SER A 21 2.92 -0.58 -14.76
CA SER A 21 1.47 -0.76 -14.68
C SER A 21 1.11 -2.16 -15.16
N PRO A 22 0.82 -3.12 -14.25
CA PRO A 22 0.63 -4.52 -14.63
C PRO A 22 -0.69 -4.78 -15.35
N ASN A 23 -1.70 -3.91 -15.17
CA ASN A 23 -3.04 -4.08 -15.71
C ASN A 23 -3.42 -3.03 -16.76
N GLY A 24 -2.58 -1.99 -16.97
CA GLY A 24 -2.86 -0.93 -17.94
C GLY A 24 -4.12 -0.12 -17.65
N SER A 25 -4.52 -0.01 -16.37
CA SER A 25 -5.68 0.80 -15.96
C SER A 25 -5.59 2.22 -16.49
N MET A 26 -6.74 2.81 -16.85
CA MET A 26 -6.84 4.21 -17.26
C MET A 26 -6.15 5.11 -16.25
N ARG A 27 -5.30 6.03 -16.74
CA ARG A 27 -4.50 6.95 -15.92
C ARG A 27 -3.61 6.26 -14.88
N ASN A 28 -3.27 4.99 -15.09
CA ASN A 28 -2.46 4.18 -14.19
C ASN A 28 -3.07 4.06 -12.77
N ILE A 29 -4.40 4.12 -12.66
CA ILE A 29 -5.10 4.09 -11.37
C ILE A 29 -5.04 2.68 -10.76
N ALA A 30 -4.50 2.61 -9.55
CA ALA A 30 -4.42 1.38 -8.74
C ALA A 30 -5.48 1.32 -7.61
N GLY A 31 -6.14 2.43 -7.30
CA GLY A 31 -7.20 2.50 -6.29
C GLY A 31 -7.95 3.83 -6.30
N ILE A 32 -9.16 3.83 -5.73
CA ILE A 32 -10.07 4.98 -5.66
C ILE A 32 -10.82 5.00 -4.32
N CYS A 33 -11.10 6.19 -3.80
CA CYS A 33 -11.99 6.38 -2.66
C CYS A 33 -13.32 6.99 -3.10
N ASP A 34 -14.36 6.77 -2.29
CA ASP A 34 -15.55 7.60 -2.35
C ASP A 34 -15.27 9.03 -1.86
N ALA A 35 -16.22 9.95 -2.08
CA ALA A 35 -16.05 11.36 -1.71
C ALA A 35 -15.95 11.59 -0.19
N THR A 36 -16.48 10.69 0.63
CA THR A 36 -16.36 10.78 2.09
C THR A 36 -15.00 10.30 2.60
N GLY A 37 -14.27 9.54 1.79
CA GLY A 37 -12.98 8.94 2.15
C GLY A 37 -13.09 7.73 3.06
N LEU A 38 -14.30 7.19 3.28
CA LEU A 38 -14.55 6.03 4.15
C LEU A 38 -14.46 4.72 3.40
N VAL A 39 -14.82 4.71 2.12
CA VAL A 39 -14.78 3.52 1.27
C VAL A 39 -13.60 3.65 0.32
N PHE A 40 -12.63 2.75 0.47
CA PHE A 40 -11.42 2.72 -0.36
C PHE A 40 -11.32 1.39 -1.11
N GLY A 41 -11.35 1.45 -2.45
CA GLY A 41 -11.14 0.30 -3.33
C GLY A 41 -9.72 0.29 -3.88
N LEU A 42 -9.06 -0.86 -3.81
CA LEU A 42 -7.67 -1.06 -4.27
C LEU A 42 -7.57 -2.34 -5.09
N MET A 43 -6.74 -2.31 -6.12
CA MET A 43 -6.29 -3.52 -6.83
C MET A 43 -5.08 -4.19 -6.16
N PRO A 44 -4.07 -3.45 -5.65
CA PRO A 44 -3.03 -4.07 -4.84
C PRO A 44 -3.61 -4.74 -3.59
N HIS A 45 -2.97 -5.82 -3.13
CA HIS A 45 -3.36 -6.58 -1.94
C HIS A 45 -2.50 -6.17 -0.73
N PRO A 46 -2.83 -5.08 0.01
CA PRO A 46 -2.07 -4.67 1.20
C PRO A 46 -2.08 -5.72 2.31
N GLU A 47 -3.10 -6.57 2.36
CA GLU A 47 -3.20 -7.73 3.25
C GLU A 47 -2.24 -8.87 2.88
N ALA A 48 -1.76 -8.92 1.63
CA ALA A 48 -0.81 -9.94 1.22
C ALA A 48 0.64 -9.58 1.57
N ILE A 49 0.88 -8.42 2.21
CA ILE A 49 2.24 -7.97 2.57
C ILE A 49 2.31 -7.34 3.96
N TYR A 50 1.39 -7.61 4.89
CA TYR A 50 1.47 -7.01 6.23
C TYR A 50 2.54 -7.65 7.15
N ALA A 51 2.94 -8.90 6.86
CA ALA A 51 3.84 -9.67 7.71
C ALA A 51 4.99 -10.30 6.92
N ARG A 52 6.12 -10.52 7.61
CA ARG A 52 7.39 -10.94 6.99
C ARG A 52 7.25 -12.22 6.17
N TRP A 53 6.50 -13.20 6.66
CA TRP A 53 6.30 -14.48 5.97
C TRP A 53 5.46 -14.38 4.69
N LEU A 54 4.68 -13.32 4.52
CA LEU A 54 3.94 -13.07 3.28
C LEU A 54 4.81 -12.39 2.22
N HIS A 55 5.98 -11.87 2.59
CA HIS A 55 6.86 -11.21 1.64
C HIS A 55 7.38 -12.20 0.58
N PRO A 56 7.37 -11.85 -0.72
CA PRO A 56 7.83 -12.74 -1.79
C PRO A 56 9.29 -13.23 -1.65
N MET A 57 10.11 -12.47 -0.91
CA MET A 57 11.51 -12.79 -0.62
C MET A 57 11.72 -13.39 0.78
N HIS A 58 10.67 -13.78 1.51
CA HIS A 58 10.80 -14.21 2.92
C HIS A 58 11.72 -15.43 3.13
N THR A 59 11.84 -16.30 2.12
CA THR A 59 12.74 -17.47 2.13
C THR A 59 14.15 -17.15 1.63
N ARG A 60 14.36 -15.98 1.01
CA ARG A 60 15.68 -15.55 0.54
C ARG A 60 16.39 -14.81 1.67
N GLN A 61 17.63 -15.21 1.92
CA GLN A 61 18.53 -14.80 3.02
C GLN A 61 18.88 -13.29 3.07
N ALA A 62 18.22 -12.46 2.27
CA ALA A 62 18.51 -11.03 2.08
C ALA A 62 17.71 -10.10 3.03
N ILE A 63 16.80 -10.61 3.85
CA ILE A 63 16.16 -9.81 4.93
C ILE A 63 16.91 -10.09 6.25
N ASN A 64 18.24 -9.97 6.23
CA ASN A 64 19.12 -10.38 7.33
C ASN A 64 19.90 -9.23 7.99
N ASP A 65 19.58 -7.95 7.73
CA ASP A 65 20.34 -6.83 8.30
C ASP A 65 19.54 -5.82 9.13
N SER A 66 18.38 -6.18 9.65
CA SER A 66 17.74 -5.40 10.72
C SER A 66 16.88 -6.31 11.59
N THR A 67 17.46 -6.70 12.73
CA THR A 67 16.85 -7.33 13.91
C THR A 67 16.21 -8.71 13.71
N ASP A 68 16.78 -9.66 14.45
CA ASP A 68 16.30 -11.01 14.68
C ASP A 68 14.81 -11.09 15.02
N GLY A 69 14.16 -12.11 14.47
CA GLY A 69 12.87 -12.58 14.96
C GLY A 69 11.68 -11.75 14.50
N LEU A 70 10.52 -12.18 14.98
CA LEU A 70 9.19 -11.66 14.72
C LEU A 70 9.01 -10.17 15.10
N ASP A 71 10.02 -9.52 15.67
CA ASP A 71 9.90 -8.31 16.46
C ASP A 71 10.52 -7.11 15.73
N GLY A 72 9.84 -6.62 14.68
CA GLY A 72 10.14 -5.28 14.13
C GLY A 72 10.01 -5.13 12.63
N TRP A 73 9.97 -6.22 11.85
CA TRP A 73 9.67 -6.11 10.42
C TRP A 73 8.17 -5.96 10.21
N GLU A 74 7.77 -4.84 9.62
CA GLU A 74 6.39 -4.54 9.28
C GLU A 74 6.32 -4.19 7.81
N GLY A 75 5.40 -4.82 7.10
CA GLY A 75 5.21 -4.49 5.70
C GLY A 75 4.38 -3.23 5.52
N GLU A 76 4.63 -2.52 4.41
CA GLU A 76 4.01 -1.22 4.13
C GLU A 76 2.46 -1.27 4.10
N GLY A 77 1.89 -2.43 3.77
CA GLY A 77 0.44 -2.66 3.77
C GLY A 77 -0.21 -2.49 5.16
N LEU A 78 0.54 -2.71 6.25
CA LEU A 78 0.01 -2.62 7.62
C LEU A 78 -0.46 -1.21 7.99
N GLN A 79 0.16 -0.17 7.41
CA GLN A 79 -0.16 1.22 7.69
C GLN A 79 -1.63 1.55 7.34
N LEU A 80 -2.18 0.93 6.29
CA LEU A 80 -3.57 1.14 5.89
C LEU A 80 -4.53 0.73 7.01
N PHE A 81 -4.30 -0.45 7.61
CA PHE A 81 -5.15 -0.99 8.66
C PHE A 81 -5.02 -0.21 9.98
N ARG A 82 -3.80 0.27 10.31
CA ARG A 82 -3.58 1.15 11.46
C ARG A 82 -4.38 2.43 11.36
N ASN A 83 -4.35 3.07 10.19
CA ASN A 83 -5.12 4.29 9.94
C ASN A 83 -6.62 4.05 10.15
N ALA A 84 -7.15 2.91 9.68
CA ALA A 84 -8.56 2.57 9.87
C ALA A 84 -8.93 2.41 11.36
N VAL A 85 -8.11 1.70 12.14
CA VAL A 85 -8.35 1.50 13.58
C VAL A 85 -8.27 2.82 14.35
N GLU A 86 -7.24 3.62 14.09
CA GLU A 86 -7.06 4.92 14.75
C GLU A 86 -8.20 5.89 14.40
N TYR A 87 -8.67 5.90 13.15
CA TYR A 87 -9.80 6.72 12.72
C TYR A 87 -11.07 6.42 13.52
N VAL A 88 -11.36 5.14 13.78
CA VAL A 88 -12.52 4.71 14.57
C VAL A 88 -12.35 5.08 16.04
N LYS A 89 -11.15 4.87 16.62
CA LYS A 89 -10.85 5.21 18.02
C LYS A 89 -10.98 6.69 18.32
N GLN A 90 -10.63 7.58 17.39
CA GLN A 90 -10.79 9.03 17.53
C GLN A 90 -12.26 9.51 17.43
N ARG A 91 -13.17 8.63 16.98
CA ARG A 91 -14.61 8.93 16.82
C ARG A 91 -15.49 8.20 17.84
N SER A 92 -14.89 7.42 18.74
CA SER A 92 -15.55 6.76 19.87
C SER A 92 -15.45 7.64 21.11
#